data_AF-A0A4Y2CZ26-F1
#
_entry.id   AF-A0A4Y2CZ26-F1
#
_cell.length_a   1.000
_cell.length_b   1.000
_cell.length_c   1.000
_cell.angle_alpha   90.00
_cell.angle_beta   90.00
_cell.angle_gamma   90.00
#
_symmetry.space_group_name_H-M   'P 1'
#
loop_
_entity.id
_entity.type
_entity.pdbx_description
1 polymer ?
#
loop_
_entity_poly.entity_id
_entity_poly.type
_entity_poly.pdbx_seq_one_letter_code
_entity_poly.pdbx_strand_id
1 'polypeptide(L)'
;MRFIVDERIKMEKEQSRREIQLENLRITISQSSGSVKAKIELRHLINKFEERDNDISLYLQQFERQAKWAQIDKKDWVCHLLGLLPYDITQLIAREPTDKADD
;
A
#
# COMPACT_ATOMS: atom_id res chain seq x y z
N MET A 1 28.78 -42.32 28.70
CA MET A 1 27.61 -42.35 27.78
C MET A 1 26.65 -41.16 27.97
N ARG A 2 26.32 -40.71 29.21
CA ARG A 2 25.40 -39.57 29.43
C ARG A 2 25.80 -38.25 28.73
N PHE A 3 27.07 -37.86 28.83
CA PHE A 3 27.59 -36.62 28.20
C PHE A 3 27.36 -36.52 26.69
N ILE A 4 27.53 -37.63 25.94
CA ILE A 4 27.34 -37.64 24.48
C ILE A 4 25.86 -37.52 24.11
N VAL A 5 24.98 -38.09 24.93
CA VAL A 5 23.53 -37.96 24.75
C VAL A 5 23.08 -36.53 25.05
N ASP A 6 23.62 -35.92 26.10
CA ASP A 6 23.31 -34.53 26.46
C ASP A 6 23.80 -33.52 25.40
N GLU A 7 24.97 -33.73 24.79
CA GLU A 7 25.44 -32.90 23.67
C GLU A 7 24.58 -33.06 22.41
N ARG A 8 24.14 -34.29 22.09
CA ARG A 8 23.21 -34.53 20.98
C ARG A 8 21.88 -33.79 21.20
N ILE A 9 21.30 -33.92 22.39
CA ILE A 9 20.04 -33.24 22.75
C ILE A 9 20.20 -31.71 22.65
N LYS A 10 21.36 -31.17 23.05
CA LYS A 10 21.64 -29.73 22.96
C LYS A 10 21.75 -29.27 21.50
N MET A 11 22.43 -30.03 20.64
CA MET A 11 22.55 -29.72 19.22
C MET A 11 21.20 -29.78 18.50
N GLU A 12 20.38 -30.79 18.80
CA GLU A 12 19.03 -30.94 18.23
C GLU A 12 18.12 -29.78 18.63
N LYS A 13 18.16 -29.35 19.90
CA LYS A 13 17.43 -28.16 20.36
C LYS A 13 17.88 -26.89 19.63
N GLU A 14 19.17 -26.69 19.44
CA GLU A 14 19.69 -25.52 18.76
C GLU A 14 19.36 -25.53 17.27
N GLN A 15 19.35 -26.70 16.64
CA GLN A 15 18.92 -26.86 15.25
C GLN A 15 17.43 -26.57 15.10
N SER A 16 16.59 -27.11 16.00
CA SER A 16 15.15 -26.81 16.02
C SER A 16 14.88 -25.31 16.22
N ARG A 17 15.65 -24.62 17.08
CA ARG A 17 15.55 -23.16 17.24
C ARG A 17 15.91 -22.40 15.97
N ARG A 18 16.95 -22.83 15.25
CA ARG A 18 17.34 -22.24 13.97
C ARG A 18 16.27 -22.44 12.89
N GLU A 19 15.68 -23.63 12.82
CA GLU A 19 14.59 -23.94 11.89
C GLU A 19 13.34 -23.09 12.17
N ILE A 20 12.96 -22.94 13.45
CA ILE A 20 11.85 -22.07 13.84
C ILE A 20 12.15 -20.60 13.50
N GLN A 21 13.39 -20.12 13.69
CA GLN A 21 13.78 -18.76 13.31
C GLN A 21 13.72 -18.55 11.79
N LEU A 22 14.19 -19.51 11.00
CA LEU A 22 14.08 -19.50 9.54
C LEU A 22 12.64 -19.50 9.07
N GLU A 23 11.78 -20.29 9.70
CA GLU A 23 10.35 -20.34 9.38
C GLU A 23 9.64 -19.03 9.79
N ASN A 24 9.95 -18.45 10.95
CA ASN A 24 9.44 -17.14 11.35
C ASN A 24 9.90 -16.02 10.40
N LEU A 25 11.14 -16.07 9.91
CA LEU A 25 11.64 -15.14 8.90
C LEU A 25 10.94 -15.37 7.56
N ARG A 26 10.68 -16.62 7.14
CA ARG A 26 9.91 -16.93 5.92
C ARG A 26 8.46 -16.48 6.03
N ILE A 27 7.82 -16.66 7.18
CA ILE A 27 6.46 -16.17 7.45
C ILE A 27 6.47 -14.64 7.44
N THR A 28 7.45 -13.98 8.07
CA THR A 28 7.56 -12.52 8.04
C THR A 28 7.84 -12.01 6.63
N ILE A 29 8.70 -12.69 5.85
CA ILE A 29 8.99 -12.35 4.45
C ILE A 29 7.82 -12.68 3.53
N SER A 30 7.01 -13.69 3.81
CA SER A 30 5.81 -14.04 3.03
C SER A 30 4.63 -13.13 3.37
N GLN A 31 4.49 -12.80 4.66
CA GLN A 31 3.62 -11.73 5.11
C GLN A 31 4.12 -10.39 4.59
N SER A 32 5.42 -10.17 4.42
CA SER A 32 6.01 -8.97 3.80
C SER A 32 5.95 -9.00 2.26
N SER A 33 6.06 -10.13 1.59
CA SER A 33 5.92 -10.17 0.13
C SER A 33 4.45 -10.06 -0.28
N GLY A 34 3.52 -10.42 0.61
CA GLY A 34 2.08 -10.11 0.51
C GLY A 34 1.64 -8.77 1.14
N SER A 35 2.38 -8.21 2.11
CA SER A 35 1.98 -7.05 2.96
C SER A 35 3.07 -5.98 3.19
N VAL A 36 4.22 -6.04 2.50
CA VAL A 36 5.08 -4.88 2.15
C VAL A 36 4.64 -4.29 0.82
N LYS A 37 3.37 -4.54 0.48
CA LYS A 37 2.56 -3.44 0.01
C LYS A 37 2.35 -2.50 1.20
N ALA A 38 3.38 -1.73 1.55
CA ALA A 38 3.19 -0.56 2.41
C ALA A 38 1.99 0.17 1.80
N LYS A 39 0.87 0.19 2.51
CA LYS A 39 -0.36 0.81 2.03
C LYS A 39 -0.12 2.32 2.16
N ILE A 40 0.70 2.85 1.25
CA ILE A 40 1.01 4.26 1.22
C ILE A 40 -0.28 4.94 0.75
N GLU A 41 -0.96 5.57 1.69
CA GLU A 41 -2.16 6.32 1.38
C GLU A 41 -1.81 7.43 0.39
N LEU A 42 -2.61 7.60 -0.67
CA LEU A 42 -2.38 8.57 -1.75
C LEU A 42 -2.05 9.98 -1.22
N ARG A 43 -2.69 10.41 -0.13
CA ARG A 43 -2.44 11.70 0.53
C ARG A 43 -0.99 11.92 0.99
N HIS A 44 -0.18 10.86 1.13
CA HIS A 44 1.24 10.95 1.44
C HIS A 44 2.13 10.88 0.18
N LEU A 45 1.56 10.46 -0.96
CA LEU A 45 2.26 10.37 -2.26
C LEU A 45 2.03 11.61 -3.13
N ILE A 46 0.89 12.27 -2.97
CA ILE A 46 0.50 13.44 -3.74
C ILE A 46 0.04 14.56 -2.82
N ASN A 47 0.53 15.76 -3.10
CA ASN A 47 0.07 16.97 -2.42
C ASN A 47 -1.37 17.30 -2.85
N LYS A 48 -2.05 18.11 -2.04
CA LYS A 48 -3.33 18.69 -2.45
C LYS A 48 -3.16 19.53 -3.71
N PHE A 49 -4.20 19.56 -4.55
CA PHE A 49 -4.22 20.40 -5.73
C PHE A 49 -4.34 21.88 -5.34
N GLU A 50 -3.47 22.71 -5.89
CA GLU A 50 -3.51 24.17 -5.76
C GLU A 50 -3.70 24.80 -7.14
N GLU A 51 -4.84 25.45 -7.38
CA GLU A 51 -5.24 26.01 -8.68
C GLU A 51 -4.22 27.02 -9.24
N ARG A 52 -3.48 27.72 -8.37
CA ARG A 52 -2.48 28.73 -8.78
C ARG A 52 -1.20 28.12 -9.36
N ASP A 53 -0.80 26.96 -8.85
CA ASP A 53 0.54 26.40 -9.06
C ASP A 53 0.49 25.03 -9.76
N ASN A 54 -0.67 24.39 -9.85
CA ASN A 54 -0.83 23.08 -10.45
C ASN A 54 -1.68 23.11 -11.72
N ASP A 55 -1.11 22.58 -12.81
CA ASP A 55 -1.89 22.23 -14.00
C ASP A 55 -2.77 21.00 -13.71
N ILE A 56 -4.07 21.10 -13.99
CA ILE A 56 -5.05 20.06 -13.67
C ILE A 56 -4.81 18.77 -14.46
N SER A 57 -4.38 18.87 -15.73
CA SER A 57 -4.13 17.70 -16.58
C SER A 57 -2.93 16.92 -16.05
N LEU A 58 -1.85 17.63 -15.72
CA LEU A 58 -0.66 17.03 -15.13
C LEU A 58 -0.95 16.41 -13.76
N TYR A 59 -1.77 17.09 -12.94
CA TYR A 59 -2.18 16.60 -11.63
C TYR A 59 -2.94 15.27 -11.72
N LEU A 60 -3.90 15.15 -12.64
CA LEU A 60 -4.67 13.92 -12.85
C LEU A 60 -3.79 12.76 -13.37
N GLN A 61 -2.83 13.05 -14.26
CA GLN A 61 -1.85 12.05 -14.72
C GLN A 61 -0.93 11.58 -13.58
N GLN A 62 -0.53 12.50 -12.69
CA GLN A 62 0.23 12.18 -11.49
C GLN A 62 -0.59 11.26 -10.58
N PHE A 63 -1.84 11.65 -10.29
CA PHE A 63 -2.77 10.87 -9.48
C PHE A 63 -2.95 9.45 -10.02
N GLU A 64 -3.23 9.29 -11.32
CA GLU A 64 -3.43 7.97 -11.94
C GLU A 64 -2.20 7.06 -11.76
N ARG A 65 -1.00 7.61 -11.98
CA ARG A 65 0.26 6.87 -11.81
C ARG A 65 0.47 6.42 -10.37
N GLN A 66 0.22 7.32 -9.41
CA GLN A 66 0.36 7.02 -7.98
C GLN A 66 -0.71 6.05 -7.49
N ALA A 67 -1.95 6.16 -7.97
CA ALA A 67 -3.04 5.24 -7.66
C ALA A 67 -2.74 3.82 -8.19
N LYS A 68 -2.15 3.71 -9.39
CA LYS A 68 -1.67 2.43 -9.94
C LYS A 68 -0.51 1.85 -9.12
N TRP A 69 0.44 2.69 -8.71
CA TRP A 69 1.57 2.27 -7.87
C TRP A 69 1.12 1.79 -6.49
N ALA A 70 0.20 2.53 -5.86
CA ALA A 70 -0.47 2.13 -4.62
C ALA A 70 -1.47 0.98 -4.81
N GLN A 71 -1.74 0.61 -6.08
CA GLN A 71 -2.68 -0.44 -6.51
C GLN A 71 -4.05 -0.29 -5.83
N ILE A 72 -4.59 0.92 -5.90
CA ILE A 72 -5.93 1.27 -5.41
C ILE A 72 -6.95 0.81 -6.45
N ASP A 73 -8.04 0.19 -5.99
CA ASP A 73 -9.13 -0.23 -6.87
C ASP A 73 -9.74 0.98 -7.59
N LYS A 74 -10.01 0.87 -8.90
CA LYS A 74 -10.58 1.95 -9.70
C LYS A 74 -11.89 2.53 -9.13
N LYS A 75 -12.70 1.69 -8.47
CA LYS A 75 -13.95 2.12 -7.79
C LYS A 75 -13.71 3.14 -6.68
N ASP A 76 -12.52 3.13 -6.07
CA ASP A 76 -12.16 4.01 -4.96
C ASP A 76 -11.42 5.28 -5.44
N TRP A 77 -11.03 5.35 -6.72
CA TRP A 77 -10.26 6.48 -7.26
C TRP A 77 -10.99 7.81 -7.10
N VAL A 78 -12.29 7.86 -7.36
CA VAL A 78 -13.09 9.08 -7.23
C VAL A 78 -13.08 9.58 -5.78
N CYS A 79 -13.32 8.69 -4.81
CA CYS A 79 -13.31 9.07 -3.40
C CYS A 79 -11.93 9.61 -2.96
N HIS A 80 -10.84 8.99 -3.44
CA HIS A 80 -9.49 9.46 -3.14
C HIS A 80 -9.17 10.79 -3.81
N LEU A 81 -9.59 11.00 -5.06
CA LEU A 81 -9.37 12.25 -5.78
C LEU A 81 -10.10 13.42 -5.10
N LEU A 82 -11.36 13.24 -4.69
CA LEU A 82 -12.14 14.27 -4.00
C LEU A 82 -11.50 14.71 -2.67
N GLY A 83 -10.78 13.81 -1.99
CA GLY A 83 -10.04 14.14 -0.76
C GLY A 83 -8.76 14.97 -0.99
N LEU A 84 -8.31 15.07 -2.23
CA LEU A 84 -7.09 15.78 -2.63
C LEU A 84 -7.38 17.12 -3.34
N LEU A 85 -8.60 17.30 -3.82
CA LEU A 85 -9.05 18.54 -4.45
C LEU A 85 -9.55 19.55 -3.40
N PRO A 86 -9.44 20.86 -3.68
CA PRO A 86 -10.12 21.91 -2.93
C PRO A 86 -11.63 21.68 -2.85
N TYR A 87 -12.22 22.07 -1.73
CA TYR A 87 -13.65 21.87 -1.45
C TYR A 87 -14.57 22.44 -2.53
N ASP A 88 -14.23 23.60 -3.09
CA ASP A 88 -15.02 24.26 -4.12
C ASP A 88 -15.11 23.43 -5.40
N ILE A 89 -14.00 22.79 -5.80
CA ILE A 89 -13.96 21.88 -6.95
C ILE A 89 -14.73 20.60 -6.65
N THR A 90 -14.53 20.02 -5.47
CA THR A 90 -15.24 18.81 -5.02
C THR A 90 -16.76 19.01 -5.02
N GLN A 91 -17.25 20.19 -4.64
CA GLN A 91 -18.68 20.52 -4.71
C GLN A 91 -19.20 20.63 -6.14
N LEU A 92 -18.41 21.17 -7.08
CA LEU A 92 -18.81 21.26 -8.48
C LEU A 92 -18.96 19.87 -9.09
N ILE A 93 -18.00 18.98 -8.85
CA ILE A 93 -18.03 17.59 -9.32
C ILE A 93 -19.20 16.83 -8.70
N ALA A 94 -19.49 17.03 -7.41
CA ALA A 94 -20.60 16.35 -6.73
C ALA A 94 -21.99 16.77 -7.24
N ARG A 95 -22.09 17.92 -7.90
CA ARG A 95 -23.33 18.39 -8.54
C ARG A 95 -23.50 17.85 -9.96
N GLU A 96 -22.47 17.25 -10.53
CA GLU A 96 -22.48 16.73 -11.89
C GLU A 96 -23.06 15.30 -11.91
N PRO A 97 -24.15 15.04 -12.66
CA PRO A 97 -24.72 13.71 -12.74
C PRO A 97 -23.77 12.78 -13.48
N THR A 98 -23.60 11.56 -12.96
CA THR A 98 -22.69 10.52 -13.50
C THR A 98 -23.14 9.99 -14.87
N ASP A 99 -24.32 10.39 -15.33
CA ASP A 99 -25.05 9.94 -16.51
C ASP A 99 -24.62 10.63 -17.83
N LYS A 100 -23.48 11.33 -17.83
CA LYS A 100 -22.96 12.06 -19.01
C LYS A 100 -21.58 11.58 -19.48
N ALA A 101 -21.10 10.45 -18.97
CA ALA A 101 -19.77 9.93 -19.28
C ALA A 101 -19.74 8.88 -20.43
N ASP A 102 -20.89 8.61 -21.05
CA ASP A 102 -21.02 7.72 -22.21
C ASP A 102 -21.44 8.56 -23.45
N ASP A 103 -20.47 9.18 -24.13
CA ASP A 103 -20.58 9.60 -25.54
C ASP A 103 -19.24 9.37 -26.26
#